data_AF-A0A662RNS7-F1
#
_entry.id   AF-A0A662RNS7-F1
#
_cell.length_a   1.000
_cell.length_b   1.000
_cell.length_c   1.000
_cell.angle_alpha   90.00
_cell.angle_beta   90.00
_cell.angle_gamma   90.00
#
_symmetry.space_group_name_H-M   'P 1'
#
loop_
_entity.id
_entity.type
_entity.pdbx_description
1 polymer ?
#
loop_
_entity_poly.entity_id
_entity_poly.type
_entity_poly.pdbx_seq_one_letter_code
_entity_poly.pdbx_strand_id
1 'polypeptide(L)'
;MVEKFNERANALAAEYWRLKRVTADKTGENKLEEIEELLEKGIGGKLREKLEAEAKKLRKEKEDRNSAFLRLDEVKREVLELTADLAPNLDLFERNFFPYDSEHEPLSEDYFSALTDIFFGKPQPSIRFRDATFSKDGIEVHSEEESPLKVLGYVTMIIQETARKMLGMENGIDKSCMLLKQNEYAFIVLGTLINEGRRLRIKEIKEISHHEDREYKELMRDIYDKELINSIAYLVSDEWKYNLVREHDGEYEATDFGEWVWRICNAEASKGEGKRKGTSNTSLNIHKILKFLKR
;
A
#
# COMPACT_ATOMS: atom_id res chain seq x y z
N MET A 1 7.00 -24.72 11.59
CA MET A 1 5.65 -24.27 12.02
C MET A 1 4.87 -23.69 10.83
N VAL A 2 5.10 -24.24 9.62
CA VAL A 2 4.57 -23.78 8.33
C VAL A 2 3.12 -24.25 8.15
N GLU A 3 2.79 -25.42 8.69
CA GLU A 3 1.44 -26.03 8.76
C GLU A 3 0.31 -25.11 9.28
N LYS A 4 0.61 -23.99 9.96
CA LYS A 4 -0.40 -23.05 10.51
C LYS A 4 -0.48 -21.69 9.80
N PHE A 5 0.36 -21.42 8.79
CA PHE A 5 0.36 -20.10 8.16
C PHE A 5 -0.96 -19.82 7.44
N ASN A 6 -1.31 -20.66 6.45
CA ASN A 6 -2.47 -20.43 5.60
C ASN A 6 -3.77 -20.42 6.40
N GLU A 7 -3.95 -21.38 7.30
CA GLU A 7 -5.13 -21.45 8.19
C GLU A 7 -5.29 -20.17 9.02
N ARG A 8 -4.20 -19.68 9.63
CA ARG A 8 -4.23 -18.45 10.43
C ARG A 8 -4.46 -17.22 9.55
N ALA A 9 -3.85 -17.17 8.37
CA ALA A 9 -4.04 -16.09 7.41
C ALA A 9 -5.51 -15.99 6.97
N ASN A 10 -6.13 -17.13 6.64
CA ASN A 10 -7.53 -17.22 6.24
C ASN A 10 -8.47 -16.83 7.40
N ALA A 11 -8.22 -17.32 8.61
CA ALA A 11 -9.02 -16.97 9.78
C ALA A 11 -8.95 -15.46 10.10
N LEU A 12 -7.76 -14.87 10.03
CA LEU A 12 -7.59 -13.43 10.24
C LEU A 12 -8.24 -12.60 9.13
N ALA A 13 -8.17 -13.04 7.87
CA ALA A 13 -8.81 -12.37 6.75
C ALA A 13 -10.34 -12.37 6.87
N ALA A 14 -10.93 -13.52 7.23
CA ALA A 14 -12.37 -13.63 7.47
C ALA A 14 -12.83 -12.69 8.59
N GLU A 15 -12.09 -12.64 9.69
CA GLU A 15 -12.38 -11.73 10.81
C GLU A 15 -12.21 -10.26 10.42
N TYR A 16 -11.16 -9.93 9.68
CA TYR A 16 -10.91 -8.58 9.15
C TYR A 16 -12.12 -8.09 8.33
N TRP A 17 -12.61 -8.90 7.38
CA TRP A 17 -13.76 -8.53 6.55
C TRP A 17 -15.07 -8.49 7.33
N ARG A 18 -15.27 -9.39 8.30
CA ARG A 18 -16.42 -9.35 9.19
C ARG A 18 -16.47 -8.03 9.96
N LEU A 19 -15.37 -7.64 10.61
CA LEU A 19 -15.27 -6.40 11.38
C LEU A 19 -15.42 -5.17 10.49
N LYS A 20 -14.82 -5.18 9.29
CA LYS A 20 -14.93 -4.08 8.33
C LYS A 20 -16.37 -3.84 7.86
N ARG A 21 -17.16 -4.90 7.69
CA ARG A 21 -18.61 -4.76 7.41
C ARG A 21 -19.35 -4.10 8.57
N VAL A 22 -19.05 -4.50 9.80
CA VAL A 22 -19.66 -3.93 11.01
C VAL A 22 -19.30 -2.45 11.18
N THR A 23 -18.04 -2.07 10.96
CA THR A 23 -17.57 -0.69 11.11
C THR A 23 -18.01 0.23 9.96
N ALA A 24 -18.30 -0.32 8.79
CA ALA A 24 -18.84 0.43 7.66
C ALA A 24 -20.34 0.77 7.82
N ASP A 25 -21.07 0.02 8.65
CA ASP A 25 -22.49 0.24 8.89
C ASP A 25 -22.70 1.49 9.77
N LYS A 26 -23.11 2.59 9.14
CA LYS A 26 -23.46 3.85 9.83
C LYS A 26 -24.95 4.00 10.08
N THR A 27 -25.73 2.94 9.86
CA THR A 27 -27.18 2.99 10.00
C THR A 27 -27.53 3.41 11.43
N GLY A 28 -28.38 4.43 11.55
CA GLY A 28 -28.91 4.88 12.83
C GLY A 28 -28.09 5.91 13.61
N GLU A 29 -26.93 6.38 13.13
CA GLU A 29 -26.17 7.44 13.82
C GLU A 29 -26.93 8.77 13.85
N ASN A 30 -27.36 9.26 12.67
CA ASN A 30 -28.19 10.48 12.58
C ASN A 30 -29.51 10.33 13.34
N LYS A 31 -30.08 9.11 13.33
CA LYS A 31 -31.32 8.80 14.05
C LYS A 31 -31.13 8.87 15.56
N LEU A 32 -29.98 8.40 16.07
CA LEU A 32 -29.66 8.51 17.49
C LEU A 32 -29.51 9.97 17.89
N GLU A 33 -28.81 10.79 17.10
CA GLU A 33 -28.68 12.24 17.35
C GLU A 33 -30.04 12.95 17.38
N GLU A 34 -30.91 12.69 16.39
CA GLU A 34 -32.26 13.25 16.36
C GLU A 34 -33.09 12.83 17.57
N ILE A 35 -33.02 11.56 17.98
CA ILE A 35 -33.73 11.06 19.16
C ILE A 35 -33.19 11.71 20.44
N GLU A 36 -31.87 11.89 20.55
CA GLU A 36 -31.24 12.52 21.71
C GLU A 36 -31.65 14.00 21.84
N GLU A 37 -31.66 14.76 20.74
CA GLU A 37 -32.18 16.14 20.73
C GLU A 37 -33.65 16.20 21.13
N LEU A 38 -34.48 15.26 20.67
CA LEU A 38 -35.90 15.21 20.99
C LEU A 38 -36.14 14.88 22.47
N LEU A 39 -35.31 14.02 23.07
CA LEU A 39 -35.33 13.72 24.49
C LEU A 39 -34.88 14.94 25.33
N GLU A 40 -33.85 15.67 24.89
CA GLU A 40 -33.38 16.89 25.55
C GLU A 40 -34.41 18.04 25.52
N LYS A 41 -35.19 18.14 24.43
CA LYS A 41 -36.29 19.11 24.30
C LYS A 41 -37.48 18.83 25.23
N GLY A 42 -37.41 17.77 26.05
CA GLY A 42 -38.36 17.53 27.14
C GLY A 42 -39.65 16.82 26.73
N ILE A 43 -39.62 15.99 25.68
CA ILE A 43 -40.78 15.17 25.28
C ILE A 43 -41.21 14.26 26.44
N GLY A 44 -42.49 14.31 26.79
CA GLY A 44 -43.07 13.57 27.91
C GLY A 44 -44.00 12.42 27.50
N GLY A 45 -44.37 11.59 28.47
CA GLY A 45 -45.35 10.51 28.31
C GLY A 45 -44.84 9.30 27.54
N LYS A 46 -45.76 8.51 26.96
CA LYS A 46 -45.46 7.24 26.27
C LYS A 46 -44.50 7.38 25.07
N LEU A 47 -44.39 8.58 24.49
CA LEU A 47 -43.45 8.84 23.40
C LEU A 47 -42.00 8.87 23.91
N ARG A 48 -41.77 9.41 25.11
CA ARG A 48 -40.47 9.42 25.76
C ARG A 48 -39.94 8.01 26.01
N GLU A 49 -40.78 7.12 26.54
CA GLU A 49 -40.39 5.73 26.82
C GLU A 49 -39.97 4.97 25.54
N LYS A 50 -40.68 5.20 24.43
CA LYS A 50 -40.33 4.63 23.12
C LYS A 50 -39.00 5.17 22.59
N LEU A 51 -38.80 6.49 22.67
CA LEU A 51 -37.57 7.15 22.25
C LEU A 51 -36.38 6.72 23.09
N GLU A 52 -36.53 6.56 24.41
CA GLU A 52 -35.48 6.07 25.31
C GLU A 52 -35.11 4.61 25.01
N ALA A 53 -36.09 3.74 24.74
CA ALA A 53 -35.82 2.35 24.36
C ALA A 53 -35.07 2.25 23.02
N GLU A 54 -35.47 3.07 22.05
CA GLU A 54 -34.81 3.12 20.74
C GLU A 54 -33.40 3.72 20.83
N ALA A 55 -33.22 4.82 21.59
CA ALA A 55 -31.90 5.40 21.87
C ALA A 55 -30.98 4.38 22.56
N LYS A 56 -31.49 3.61 23.53
CA LYS A 56 -30.71 2.57 24.21
C LYS A 56 -30.21 1.49 23.25
N LYS A 57 -31.06 1.06 22.31
CA LYS A 57 -30.69 0.10 21.27
C LYS A 57 -29.58 0.68 20.37
N LEU A 58 -29.78 1.90 19.86
CA LEU A 58 -28.83 2.57 18.97
C LEU A 58 -27.49 2.88 19.66
N ARG A 59 -27.48 3.24 20.95
CA ARG A 59 -26.25 3.40 21.75
C ARG A 59 -25.47 2.10 21.83
N LYS A 60 -26.15 0.99 22.12
CA LYS A 60 -25.50 -0.33 22.15
C LYS A 60 -24.90 -0.68 20.79
N GLU A 61 -25.62 -0.45 19.70
CA GLU A 61 -25.10 -0.67 18.34
C GLU A 61 -23.89 0.22 18.03
N LYS A 62 -23.85 1.45 18.54
CA LYS A 62 -22.69 2.36 18.43
C LYS A 62 -21.50 1.89 19.26
N GLU A 63 -21.74 1.41 20.49
CA GLU A 63 -20.71 0.81 21.35
C GLU A 63 -20.11 -0.46 20.73
N ASP A 64 -20.96 -1.36 20.22
CA ASP A 64 -20.54 -2.58 19.52
C ASP A 64 -19.69 -2.23 18.28
N ARG A 65 -20.04 -1.17 17.55
CA ARG A 65 -19.26 -0.66 16.41
C ARG A 65 -17.90 -0.08 16.83
N ASN A 66 -17.86 0.70 17.91
CA ASN A 66 -16.58 1.22 18.44
C ASN A 66 -15.65 0.09 18.89
N SER A 67 -16.21 -0.93 19.55
CA SER A 67 -15.48 -2.14 19.92
C SER A 67 -14.95 -2.88 18.67
N ALA A 68 -15.79 -3.02 17.64
CA ALA A 68 -15.39 -3.61 16.37
C ALA A 68 -14.28 -2.80 15.66
N PHE A 69 -14.26 -1.47 15.82
CA PHE A 69 -13.19 -0.62 15.28
C PHE A 69 -11.84 -0.92 15.94
N LEU A 70 -11.81 -0.98 17.28
CA LEU A 70 -10.59 -1.32 18.02
C LEU A 70 -10.11 -2.73 17.67
N ARG A 71 -11.03 -3.70 17.58
CA ARG A 71 -10.69 -5.06 17.19
C ARG A 71 -10.21 -5.14 15.74
N LEU A 72 -10.75 -4.32 14.84
CA LEU A 72 -10.29 -4.26 13.44
C LEU A 72 -8.83 -3.81 13.35
N ASP A 73 -8.43 -2.82 14.15
CA ASP A 73 -7.04 -2.36 14.23
C ASP A 73 -6.10 -3.46 14.77
N GLU A 74 -6.55 -4.22 15.78
CA GLU A 74 -5.80 -5.37 16.29
C GLU A 74 -5.65 -6.47 15.23
N VAL A 75 -6.73 -6.86 14.57
CA VAL A 75 -6.71 -7.89 13.51
C VAL A 75 -5.85 -7.43 12.34
N LYS A 76 -5.91 -6.16 11.97
CA LYS A 76 -5.01 -5.57 10.97
C LYS A 76 -3.54 -5.74 11.37
N ARG A 77 -3.20 -5.48 12.64
CA ARG A 77 -1.84 -5.71 13.16
C ARG A 77 -1.46 -7.19 13.11
N GLU A 78 -2.35 -8.09 13.52
CA GLU A 78 -2.11 -9.54 13.49
C GLU A 78 -1.90 -10.06 12.04
N VAL A 79 -2.67 -9.56 11.07
CA VAL A 79 -2.48 -9.86 9.64
C VAL A 79 -1.09 -9.41 9.19
N LEU A 80 -0.67 -8.19 9.55
CA LEU A 80 0.63 -7.65 9.19
C LEU A 80 1.78 -8.42 9.86
N GLU A 81 1.66 -8.76 11.14
CA GLU A 81 2.66 -9.56 11.87
C GLU A 81 2.87 -10.91 11.22
N LEU A 82 1.76 -11.61 10.87
CA LEU A 82 1.84 -12.86 10.13
C LEU A 82 2.53 -12.67 8.77
N THR A 83 2.19 -11.59 8.06
CA THR A 83 2.73 -11.29 6.72
C THR A 83 4.20 -10.83 6.74
N ALA A 84 4.68 -10.25 7.84
CA ALA A 84 6.09 -9.87 8.01
C ALA A 84 7.02 -11.10 8.03
N ASP A 85 6.47 -12.26 8.38
CA ASP A 85 7.11 -13.58 8.36
C ASP A 85 6.48 -14.49 7.29
N LEU A 86 5.97 -13.90 6.19
CA LEU A 86 5.28 -14.59 5.10
C LEU A 86 6.06 -15.83 4.66
N ALA A 87 5.49 -17.00 4.96
CA ALA A 87 6.04 -18.30 4.64
C ALA A 87 4.88 -19.20 4.18
N PRO A 88 4.31 -18.93 2.99
CA PRO A 88 3.17 -19.66 2.47
C PRO A 88 3.56 -21.12 2.21
N ASN A 89 2.63 -22.05 2.42
CA ASN A 89 2.86 -23.47 2.20
C ASN A 89 2.80 -23.74 0.70
N LEU A 90 3.95 -23.67 0.01
CA LEU A 90 4.05 -23.94 -1.42
C LEU A 90 4.54 -25.37 -1.64
N ASP A 91 3.92 -26.08 -2.58
CA ASP A 91 4.29 -27.44 -2.98
C ASP A 91 5.42 -27.43 -4.03
N LEU A 92 5.69 -28.61 -4.61
CA LEU A 92 6.58 -28.83 -5.73
C LEU A 92 6.35 -27.81 -6.84
N PHE A 93 7.45 -27.13 -7.14
CA PHE A 93 7.53 -26.15 -8.21
C PHE A 93 7.41 -26.81 -9.60
N GLU A 94 6.40 -26.39 -10.36
CA GLU A 94 6.20 -26.81 -11.75
C GLU A 94 6.59 -25.68 -12.72
N ARG A 95 7.85 -25.68 -13.15
CA ARG A 95 8.45 -24.76 -14.16
C ARG A 95 8.35 -23.26 -13.86
N ASN A 96 7.16 -22.70 -13.81
CA ASN A 96 6.87 -21.28 -13.62
C ASN A 96 5.73 -21.07 -12.60
N PHE A 97 5.27 -22.14 -11.95
CA PHE A 97 4.14 -22.10 -11.04
C PHE A 97 4.51 -22.76 -9.71
N PHE A 98 4.18 -22.07 -8.62
CA PHE A 98 4.31 -22.57 -7.25
C PHE A 98 2.89 -22.72 -6.67
N PRO A 99 2.27 -23.91 -6.78
CA PRO A 99 0.98 -24.17 -6.16
C PRO A 99 1.10 -24.19 -4.64
N TYR A 100 -0.04 -24.05 -3.96
CA TYR A 100 -0.08 -24.36 -2.53
C TYR A 100 0.00 -25.86 -2.27
N ASP A 101 0.59 -26.22 -1.13
CA ASP A 101 0.63 -27.59 -0.62
C ASP A 101 -0.77 -28.20 -0.58
N SER A 102 -0.95 -29.29 -1.33
CA SER A 102 -2.24 -29.98 -1.45
C SER A 102 -2.73 -30.65 -0.16
N GLU A 103 -1.84 -30.86 0.82
CA GLU A 103 -2.21 -31.38 2.14
C GLU A 103 -2.79 -30.29 3.06
N HIS A 104 -2.70 -29.02 2.67
CA HIS A 104 -3.14 -27.87 3.45
C HIS A 104 -4.12 -26.98 2.68
N GLU A 105 -4.88 -26.17 3.42
CA GLU A 105 -5.78 -25.19 2.78
C GLU A 105 -4.95 -24.12 2.06
N PRO A 106 -5.29 -23.74 0.80
CA PRO A 106 -4.64 -22.63 0.11
C PRO A 106 -4.93 -21.30 0.80
N LEU A 107 -4.15 -20.27 0.47
CA LEU A 107 -4.52 -18.91 0.87
C LEU A 107 -5.78 -18.46 0.13
N SER A 108 -6.75 -17.94 0.88
CA SER A 108 -8.01 -17.45 0.33
C SER A 108 -7.85 -16.11 -0.40
N GLU A 109 -8.74 -15.84 -1.36
CA GLU A 109 -8.86 -14.52 -2.01
C GLU A 109 -9.11 -13.39 -0.99
N ASP A 110 -9.78 -13.71 0.11
CA ASP A 110 -10.05 -12.78 1.21
C ASP A 110 -8.76 -12.28 1.87
N TYR A 111 -7.74 -13.14 1.98
CA TYR A 111 -6.44 -12.75 2.52
C TYR A 111 -5.70 -11.78 1.60
N PHE A 112 -5.63 -12.05 0.29
CA PHE A 112 -5.05 -11.11 -0.67
C PHE A 112 -5.82 -9.79 -0.72
N SER A 113 -7.14 -9.86 -0.65
CA SER A 113 -8.01 -8.69 -0.61
C SER A 113 -7.75 -7.86 0.65
N ALA A 114 -7.57 -8.50 1.80
CA ALA A 114 -7.22 -7.83 3.05
C ALA A 114 -5.85 -7.15 2.95
N LEU A 115 -4.83 -7.84 2.43
CA LEU A 115 -3.49 -7.27 2.26
C LEU A 115 -3.48 -6.05 1.33
N THR A 116 -4.10 -6.17 0.16
CA THR A 116 -4.14 -5.06 -0.82
C THR A 116 -4.97 -3.88 -0.33
N ASP A 117 -6.02 -4.11 0.46
CA ASP A 117 -6.72 -3.04 1.16
C ASP A 117 -5.85 -2.40 2.26
N ILE A 118 -5.13 -3.19 3.05
CA ILE A 118 -4.25 -2.67 4.11
C ILE A 118 -3.09 -1.87 3.51
N PHE A 119 -2.48 -2.35 2.43
CA PHE A 119 -1.33 -1.71 1.79
C PHE A 119 -1.73 -0.49 0.96
N PHE A 120 -2.83 -0.58 0.20
CA PHE A 120 -3.16 0.39 -0.84
C PHE A 120 -4.57 1.01 -0.72
N GLY A 121 -5.38 0.55 0.23
CA GLY A 121 -6.77 1.01 0.39
C GLY A 121 -7.72 0.53 -0.71
N LYS A 122 -7.30 -0.46 -1.52
CA LYS A 122 -8.07 -1.01 -2.63
C LYS A 122 -7.98 -2.54 -2.58
N PRO A 123 -9.05 -3.24 -2.16
CA PRO A 123 -9.02 -4.70 -2.11
C PRO A 123 -8.97 -5.29 -3.52
N GLN A 124 -8.11 -6.30 -3.69
CA GLN A 124 -7.92 -7.08 -4.90
C GLN A 124 -7.72 -8.55 -4.53
N PRO A 125 -8.28 -9.50 -5.30
CA PRO A 125 -8.21 -10.93 -4.98
C PRO A 125 -6.82 -11.56 -5.19
N SER A 126 -5.87 -10.77 -5.70
CA SER A 126 -4.50 -11.18 -6.04
C SER A 126 -3.55 -10.00 -5.93
N ILE A 127 -2.27 -10.26 -5.68
CA ILE A 127 -1.21 -9.25 -5.75
C ILE A 127 -0.46 -9.44 -7.06
N ARG A 128 -0.44 -8.41 -7.91
CA ARG A 128 0.25 -8.44 -9.20
C ARG A 128 1.58 -7.71 -9.11
N PHE A 129 2.61 -8.36 -9.60
CA PHE A 129 3.94 -7.84 -9.87
C PHE A 129 4.17 -7.88 -11.38
N ARG A 130 5.23 -7.23 -11.87
CA ARG A 130 5.59 -7.30 -13.30
C ARG A 130 5.85 -8.74 -13.75
N ASP A 131 6.60 -9.47 -12.94
CA ASP A 131 7.12 -10.81 -13.27
C ASP A 131 6.36 -11.95 -12.58
N ALA A 132 5.34 -11.65 -11.77
CA ALA A 132 4.58 -12.68 -11.06
C ALA A 132 3.17 -12.23 -10.63
N THR A 133 2.29 -13.20 -10.43
CA THR A 133 0.97 -12.99 -9.83
C THR A 133 0.81 -13.93 -8.63
N PHE A 134 0.43 -13.35 -7.49
CA PHE A 134 0.14 -14.08 -6.26
C PHE A 134 -1.36 -14.15 -6.05
N SER A 135 -1.92 -15.36 -6.01
CA SER A 135 -3.36 -15.59 -5.93
C SER A 135 -3.70 -16.84 -5.13
N LYS A 136 -4.99 -17.17 -4.99
CA LYS A 136 -5.45 -18.39 -4.30
C LYS A 136 -4.98 -19.70 -4.93
N ASP A 137 -4.60 -19.67 -6.20
CA ASP A 137 -4.15 -20.87 -6.91
C ASP A 137 -2.66 -21.12 -6.64
N GLY A 138 -1.92 -20.10 -6.22
CA GLY A 138 -0.47 -20.14 -5.99
C GLY A 138 0.23 -18.89 -6.51
N ILE A 139 1.53 -19.04 -6.78
CA ILE A 139 2.36 -18.00 -7.39
C ILE A 139 2.69 -18.40 -8.81
N GLU A 140 2.21 -17.61 -9.76
CA GLU A 140 2.53 -17.75 -11.17
C GLU A 140 3.65 -16.78 -11.52
N VAL A 141 4.72 -17.28 -12.12
CA VAL A 141 5.88 -16.50 -12.59
C VAL A 141 5.81 -16.36 -14.09
N HIS A 142 5.90 -15.11 -14.56
CA HIS A 142 5.80 -14.73 -15.97
C HIS A 142 7.15 -14.32 -16.56
N SER A 143 8.22 -14.34 -15.77
CA SER A 143 9.55 -13.89 -16.22
C SER A 143 10.19 -14.89 -17.17
N GLU A 144 10.68 -14.40 -18.31
CA GLU A 144 11.54 -15.15 -19.23
C GLU A 144 13.04 -14.97 -18.94
N GLU A 145 13.39 -13.90 -18.22
CA GLU A 145 14.78 -13.47 -17.97
C GLU A 145 15.32 -14.04 -16.64
N GLU A 146 14.49 -14.11 -15.61
CA GLU A 146 14.90 -14.44 -14.25
C GLU A 146 14.45 -15.83 -13.81
N SER A 147 15.24 -16.49 -12.96
CA SER A 147 14.84 -17.80 -12.44
C SER A 147 13.58 -17.68 -11.57
N PRO A 148 12.62 -18.61 -11.67
CA PRO A 148 11.38 -18.49 -10.91
C PRO A 148 11.56 -18.47 -9.38
N LEU A 149 12.59 -19.13 -8.85
CA LEU A 149 12.95 -19.04 -7.44
C LEU A 149 13.44 -17.64 -7.04
N LYS A 150 14.17 -16.96 -7.93
CA LYS A 150 14.61 -15.57 -7.69
C LYS A 150 13.43 -14.61 -7.72
N VAL A 151 12.50 -14.78 -8.66
CA VAL A 151 11.25 -14.02 -8.70
C VAL A 151 10.41 -14.25 -7.45
N LEU A 152 10.24 -15.52 -7.03
CA LEU A 152 9.54 -15.89 -5.80
C LEU A 152 10.13 -15.21 -4.56
N GLY A 153 11.46 -15.28 -4.40
CA GLY A 153 12.16 -14.61 -3.31
C GLY A 153 11.97 -13.10 -3.34
N TYR A 154 12.02 -12.50 -4.53
CA TYR A 154 11.83 -11.06 -4.72
C TYR A 154 10.42 -10.59 -4.34
N VAL A 155 9.37 -11.24 -4.86
CA VAL A 155 7.98 -10.83 -4.56
C VAL A 155 7.60 -11.08 -3.11
N THR A 156 8.07 -12.19 -2.52
CA THR A 156 7.88 -12.48 -1.10
C THR A 156 8.54 -11.40 -0.24
N MET A 157 9.75 -11.01 -0.59
CA MET A 157 10.49 -9.94 0.09
C MET A 157 9.73 -8.61 0.05
N ILE A 158 9.18 -8.19 -1.09
CA ILE A 158 8.42 -6.93 -1.20
C ILE A 158 7.24 -6.94 -0.22
N ILE A 159 6.48 -8.04 -0.18
CA ILE A 159 5.31 -8.18 0.68
C ILE A 159 5.71 -8.12 2.16
N GLN A 160 6.77 -8.85 2.55
CA GLN A 160 7.29 -8.87 3.92
C GLN A 160 7.79 -7.49 4.38
N GLU A 161 8.61 -6.82 3.56
CA GLU A 161 9.15 -5.49 3.88
C GLU A 161 8.03 -4.45 3.99
N THR A 162 6.97 -4.58 3.19
CA THR A 162 5.78 -3.72 3.28
C THR A 162 4.98 -3.96 4.54
N ALA A 163 4.82 -5.22 4.95
CA ALA A 163 4.17 -5.54 6.21
C ALA A 163 4.95 -4.97 7.41
N ARG A 164 6.27 -5.15 7.43
CA ARG A 164 7.16 -4.55 8.45
C ARG A 164 7.06 -3.04 8.49
N LYS A 165 7.03 -2.39 7.33
CA LYS A 165 6.82 -0.94 7.21
C LYS A 165 5.51 -0.48 7.86
N MET A 166 4.40 -1.17 7.57
CA MET A 166 3.09 -0.84 8.13
C MET A 166 3.00 -1.08 9.65
N LEU A 167 3.85 -1.97 10.20
CA LEU A 167 4.01 -2.21 11.63
C LEU A 167 4.95 -1.21 12.32
N GLY A 168 5.65 -0.36 11.57
CA GLY A 168 6.70 0.51 12.12
C GLY A 168 7.97 -0.22 12.57
N MET A 169 8.21 -1.41 12.02
CA MET A 169 9.44 -2.19 12.26
C MET A 169 10.56 -1.76 11.30
N GLU A 170 11.80 -2.12 11.61
CA GLU A 170 12.91 -1.90 10.67
C GLU A 170 12.68 -2.65 9.35
N ASN A 171 12.81 -1.94 8.23
CA ASN A 171 12.52 -2.46 6.90
C ASN A 171 13.35 -1.76 5.80
N GLY A 172 13.44 -2.39 4.64
CA GLY A 172 14.15 -1.87 3.47
C GLY A 172 13.45 -0.69 2.78
N ILE A 173 12.14 -0.56 2.93
CA ILE A 173 11.36 0.53 2.33
C ILE A 173 11.69 1.86 2.99
N ASP A 174 11.69 1.93 4.33
CA ASP A 174 12.06 3.13 5.08
C ASP A 174 13.49 3.59 4.78
N LYS A 175 14.44 2.64 4.74
CA LYS A 175 15.84 2.94 4.37
C LYS A 175 15.90 3.55 2.97
N SER A 176 15.20 2.96 2.00
CA SER A 176 15.14 3.46 0.62
C SER A 176 14.44 4.81 0.54
N CYS A 177 13.35 5.02 1.29
CA CYS A 177 12.67 6.31 1.39
C CYS A 177 13.59 7.41 1.93
N MET A 178 14.39 7.12 2.96
CA MET A 178 15.33 8.10 3.51
C MET A 178 16.40 8.49 2.48
N LEU A 179 16.98 7.52 1.77
CA LEU A 179 17.98 7.78 0.73
C LEU A 179 17.38 8.56 -0.46
N LEU A 180 16.19 8.17 -0.93
CA LEU A 180 15.48 8.90 -1.98
C LEU A 180 15.17 10.35 -1.60
N LYS A 181 14.80 10.60 -0.33
CA LYS A 181 14.53 11.97 0.17
C LYS A 181 15.79 12.86 0.16
N GLN A 182 16.99 12.28 0.16
CA GLN A 182 18.24 13.03 0.08
C GLN A 182 18.61 13.42 -1.36
N ASN A 183 17.97 12.83 -2.37
CA ASN A 183 18.21 13.12 -3.78
C ASN A 183 16.90 13.46 -4.52
N GLU A 184 16.58 14.76 -4.56
CA GLU A 184 15.35 15.29 -5.19
C GLU A 184 15.19 14.83 -6.65
N TYR A 185 16.29 14.80 -7.41
CA TYR A 185 16.29 14.39 -8.82
C TYR A 185 16.04 12.89 -8.99
N ALA A 186 16.55 12.04 -8.09
CA ALA A 186 16.28 10.61 -8.11
C ALA A 186 14.80 10.33 -7.83
N PHE A 187 14.18 11.10 -6.94
CA PHE A 187 12.75 11.00 -6.68
C PHE A 187 11.91 11.39 -7.92
N ILE A 188 12.30 12.43 -8.65
CA ILE A 188 11.66 12.87 -9.91
C ILE A 188 11.80 11.80 -11.00
N VAL A 189 13.02 11.29 -11.22
CA VAL A 189 13.30 10.25 -12.22
C VAL A 189 12.48 9.00 -11.93
N LEU A 190 12.47 8.51 -10.68
CA LEU A 190 11.70 7.33 -10.30
C LEU A 190 10.20 7.55 -10.52
N GLY A 191 9.67 8.72 -10.15
CA GLY A 191 8.27 9.08 -10.41
C GLY A 191 7.93 9.11 -11.91
N THR A 192 8.83 9.64 -12.73
CA THR A 192 8.68 9.67 -14.20
C THR A 192 8.58 8.26 -14.77
N LEU A 193 9.50 7.36 -14.38
CA LEU A 193 9.51 5.97 -14.82
C LEU A 193 8.23 5.22 -14.41
N ILE A 194 7.73 5.45 -13.19
CA ILE A 194 6.51 4.81 -12.67
C ILE A 194 5.26 5.32 -13.41
N ASN A 195 5.14 6.63 -13.63
CA ASN A 195 3.97 7.22 -14.27
C ASN A 195 3.84 6.80 -15.73
N GLU A 196 4.96 6.70 -16.44
CA GLU A 196 4.97 6.27 -17.84
C GLU A 196 4.75 4.76 -17.98
N GLY A 197 5.15 3.96 -16.97
CA GLY A 197 4.88 2.52 -16.93
C GLY A 197 5.58 1.71 -18.03
N ARG A 198 6.57 2.28 -18.71
CA ARG A 198 7.36 1.67 -19.79
C ARG A 198 8.84 2.00 -19.63
N ARG A 199 9.69 1.26 -20.36
CA ARG A 199 11.12 1.57 -20.49
C ARG A 199 11.31 2.93 -21.18
N LEU A 200 12.22 3.74 -20.66
CA LEU A 200 12.55 5.07 -21.18
C LEU A 200 14.06 5.24 -21.36
N ARG A 201 14.47 5.90 -22.44
CA ARG A 201 15.84 6.38 -22.62
C ARG A 201 16.06 7.66 -21.82
N ILE A 202 17.32 7.97 -21.51
CA ILE A 202 17.72 9.24 -20.86
C ILE A 202 17.11 10.46 -21.54
N LYS A 203 17.07 10.47 -22.88
CA LYS A 203 16.50 11.58 -23.66
C LYS A 203 15.01 11.78 -23.37
N GLU A 204 14.24 10.69 -23.29
CA GLU A 204 12.81 10.74 -22.99
C GLU A 204 12.57 11.16 -21.53
N ILE A 205 13.35 10.62 -20.58
CA ILE A 205 13.26 11.01 -19.17
C ILE A 205 13.48 12.52 -19.02
N LYS A 206 14.49 13.07 -19.69
CA LYS A 206 14.76 14.53 -19.70
C LYS A 206 13.60 15.32 -20.30
N GLU A 207 13.11 14.93 -21.47
CA GLU A 207 12.02 15.62 -22.15
C GLU A 207 10.74 15.67 -21.30
N ILE A 208 10.39 14.56 -20.65
CA ILE A 208 9.22 14.46 -19.76
C ILE A 208 9.46 15.30 -18.50
N SER A 209 10.60 15.15 -17.84
CA SER A 209 10.95 15.91 -16.63
C SER A 209 10.96 17.42 -16.89
N HIS A 210 11.47 17.86 -18.06
CA HIS A 210 11.44 19.26 -18.47
C HIS A 210 10.04 19.78 -18.69
N HIS A 211 9.13 18.95 -19.22
CA HIS A 211 7.76 19.33 -19.43
C HIS A 211 7.00 19.48 -18.11
N GLU A 212 7.22 18.56 -17.17
CA GLU A 212 6.57 18.54 -15.87
C GLU A 212 7.12 19.60 -14.90
N ASP A 213 8.39 20.02 -15.06
CA ASP A 213 9.09 20.90 -14.12
C ASP A 213 9.75 22.12 -14.80
N ARG A 214 9.00 22.78 -15.70
CA ARG A 214 9.50 23.91 -16.51
C ARG A 214 10.09 25.05 -15.67
N GLU A 215 9.42 25.42 -14.58
CA GLU A 215 9.83 26.56 -13.73
C GLU A 215 11.15 26.26 -12.99
N TYR A 216 11.32 25.06 -12.45
CA TYR A 216 12.53 24.67 -11.73
C TYR A 216 13.71 24.45 -12.68
N LYS A 217 13.47 23.92 -13.88
CA LYS A 217 14.49 23.88 -14.94
C LYS A 217 14.99 25.29 -15.29
N GLU A 218 14.10 26.27 -15.43
CA GLU A 218 14.50 27.66 -15.73
C GLU A 218 15.37 28.28 -14.62
N LEU A 219 15.22 27.81 -13.38
CA LEU A 219 16.03 28.19 -12.23
C LEU A 219 17.39 27.46 -12.18
N MET A 220 17.42 26.17 -12.54
CA MET A 220 18.59 25.29 -12.41
C MET A 220 19.39 25.11 -13.71
N ARG A 221 18.94 25.71 -14.82
CA ARG A 221 19.50 25.73 -16.19
C ARG A 221 20.61 24.71 -16.47
N ASP A 222 21.85 25.07 -16.13
CA ASP A 222 23.07 24.41 -16.59
C ASP A 222 23.36 23.08 -15.87
N ILE A 223 22.73 22.84 -14.72
CA ILE A 223 23.00 21.65 -13.88
C ILE A 223 21.86 20.63 -13.87
N TYR A 224 20.64 21.03 -14.21
CA TYR A 224 19.46 20.15 -14.12
C TYR A 224 19.65 18.83 -14.90
N ASP A 225 20.11 18.92 -16.15
CA ASP A 225 20.36 17.76 -17.00
C ASP A 225 21.47 16.85 -16.49
N LYS A 226 22.47 17.42 -15.84
CA LYS A 226 23.59 16.68 -15.25
C LYS A 226 23.13 15.95 -14.00
N GLU A 227 22.37 16.62 -13.14
CA GLU A 227 21.80 16.02 -11.93
C GLU A 227 20.80 14.91 -12.26
N LEU A 228 19.97 15.07 -13.29
CA LEU A 228 19.11 13.96 -13.76
C LEU A 228 19.91 12.73 -14.18
N ILE A 229 21.00 12.92 -14.95
CA ILE A 229 21.86 11.79 -15.37
C ILE A 229 22.53 11.13 -14.16
N ASN A 230 23.08 11.93 -13.24
CA ASN A 230 23.69 11.43 -12.01
C ASN A 230 22.67 10.64 -11.18
N SER A 231 21.43 11.11 -11.11
CA SER A 231 20.37 10.45 -10.37
C SER A 231 19.85 9.18 -11.03
N ILE A 232 19.86 9.09 -12.37
CA ILE A 232 19.62 7.82 -13.07
C ILE A 232 20.71 6.81 -12.69
N ALA A 233 21.98 7.20 -12.77
CA ALA A 233 23.10 6.33 -12.38
C ALA A 233 23.01 5.92 -10.90
N TYR A 234 22.61 6.85 -10.03
CA TYR A 234 22.38 6.59 -8.60
C TYR A 234 21.29 5.54 -8.36
N LEU A 235 20.16 5.64 -9.06
CA LEU A 235 19.02 4.72 -8.93
C LEU A 235 19.31 3.30 -9.41
N VAL A 236 20.26 3.14 -10.34
CA VAL A 236 20.69 1.85 -10.90
C VAL A 236 21.90 1.27 -10.14
N SER A 237 22.52 2.06 -9.25
CA SER A 237 23.72 1.66 -8.53
C SER A 237 23.46 0.57 -7.48
N ASP A 238 24.53 -0.09 -7.01
CA ASP A 238 24.47 -1.10 -5.94
C ASP A 238 24.33 -0.50 -4.53
N GLU A 239 24.07 0.82 -4.41
CA GLU A 239 23.82 1.45 -3.11
C GLU A 239 22.49 1.00 -2.47
N TRP A 240 21.59 0.46 -3.27
CA TRP A 240 20.31 -0.04 -2.80
C TRP A 240 20.41 -1.49 -2.37
N LYS A 241 19.86 -1.82 -1.20
CA LYS A 241 19.68 -3.22 -0.79
C LYS A 241 18.88 -4.00 -1.84
N TYR A 242 17.92 -3.33 -2.48
CA TYR A 242 17.15 -3.83 -3.61
C TYR A 242 16.97 -2.70 -4.63
N ASN A 243 17.33 -2.96 -5.89
CA ASN A 243 17.35 -1.93 -6.93
C ASN A 243 15.96 -1.33 -7.17
N LEU A 244 15.89 0.00 -7.23
CA LEU A 244 14.65 0.73 -7.51
C LEU A 244 14.39 0.87 -9.01
N VAL A 245 15.45 0.86 -9.81
CA VAL A 245 15.43 0.95 -11.28
C VAL A 245 16.32 -0.14 -11.88
N ARG A 246 15.92 -0.67 -13.04
CA ARG A 246 16.75 -1.56 -13.86
C ARG A 246 17.08 -0.88 -15.18
N GLU A 247 18.26 -1.19 -15.71
CA GLU A 247 18.70 -0.79 -17.04
C GLU A 247 18.68 -1.99 -17.99
N HIS A 248 18.14 -1.79 -19.19
CA HIS A 248 18.10 -2.73 -20.29
C HIS A 248 18.55 -2.02 -21.56
N ASP A 249 19.77 -2.30 -22.04
CA ASP A 249 20.32 -1.75 -23.29
C ASP A 249 20.21 -0.21 -23.42
N GLY A 250 20.46 0.52 -22.32
CA GLY A 250 20.36 1.98 -22.27
C GLY A 250 18.95 2.54 -22.09
N GLU A 251 17.97 1.68 -21.80
CA GLU A 251 16.61 2.04 -21.41
C GLU A 251 16.39 1.69 -19.93
N TYR A 252 15.64 2.52 -19.22
CA TYR A 252 15.47 2.42 -17.78
C TYR A 252 14.01 2.16 -17.43
N GLU A 253 13.77 1.32 -16.43
CA GLU A 253 12.43 1.04 -15.90
C GLU A 253 12.43 0.96 -14.37
N ALA A 254 11.37 1.43 -13.73
CA ALA A 254 11.18 1.21 -12.31
C ALA A 254 10.92 -0.28 -12.03
N THR A 255 11.47 -0.81 -10.93
CA THR A 255 11.18 -2.15 -10.44
C THR A 255 9.89 -2.16 -9.60
N ASP A 256 9.30 -3.33 -9.35
CA ASP A 256 8.14 -3.44 -8.44
C ASP A 256 8.47 -2.87 -7.04
N PHE A 257 9.67 -3.16 -6.53
CA PHE A 257 10.15 -2.59 -5.26
C PHE A 257 10.26 -1.06 -5.34
N GLY A 258 10.81 -0.52 -6.43
CA GLY A 258 10.88 0.93 -6.68
C GLY A 258 9.50 1.59 -6.70
N GLU A 259 8.52 0.96 -7.35
CA GLU A 259 7.13 1.42 -7.38
C GLU A 259 6.50 1.46 -5.99
N TRP A 260 6.69 0.40 -5.20
CA TRP A 260 6.15 0.31 -3.84
C TRP A 260 6.81 1.32 -2.90
N VAL A 261 8.14 1.45 -2.96
CA VAL A 261 8.89 2.48 -2.23
C VAL A 261 8.32 3.85 -2.58
N TRP A 262 8.28 4.23 -3.85
CA TRP A 262 7.80 5.54 -4.25
C TRP A 262 6.37 5.82 -3.81
N ARG A 263 5.43 4.87 -4.00
CA ARG A 263 4.03 5.01 -3.56
C ARG A 263 3.92 5.23 -2.06
N ILE A 264 4.65 4.45 -1.26
CA ILE A 264 4.61 4.51 0.19
C ILE A 264 5.25 5.82 0.67
N CYS A 265 6.46 6.17 0.19
CA CYS A 265 7.12 7.42 0.59
C CYS A 265 6.28 8.66 0.20
N ASN A 266 5.65 8.65 -0.98
CA ASN A 266 4.85 9.76 -1.49
C ASN A 266 3.52 9.93 -0.73
N ALA A 267 2.86 8.84 -0.36
CA ALA A 267 1.65 8.88 0.46
C ALA A 267 1.91 9.46 1.87
N GLU A 268 3.07 9.18 2.46
CA GLU A 268 3.48 9.77 3.75
C GLU A 268 3.70 11.29 3.65
N ALA A 269 4.36 11.75 2.58
CA ALA A 269 4.53 13.17 2.33
C ALA A 269 3.18 13.91 2.18
N SER A 270 2.17 13.22 1.63
CA SER A 270 0.82 13.76 1.44
C SER A 270 -0.02 13.77 2.73
N LYS A 271 0.21 12.84 3.67
CA LYS A 271 -0.54 12.77 4.96
C LYS A 271 -0.10 13.80 5.99
N GLY A 272 1.05 14.45 5.81
CA GLY A 272 1.48 15.61 6.59
C GLY A 272 0.67 16.88 6.31
N GLU A 273 -0.12 16.91 5.23
CA GLU A 273 -1.07 17.99 4.94
C GLU A 273 -2.44 17.65 5.57
N GLY A 274 -2.82 18.38 6.61
CA GLY A 274 -4.09 18.18 7.32
C GLY A 274 -5.30 18.05 6.38
N LYS A 275 -6.21 17.14 6.74
CA LYS A 275 -7.54 16.90 6.13
C LYS A 275 -8.09 18.11 5.37
N ARG A 276 -7.96 18.12 4.05
CA ARG A 276 -8.88 18.84 3.17
C ARG A 276 -9.40 17.90 2.09
N LYS A 277 -10.72 17.76 2.09
CA LYS A 277 -11.54 17.01 1.14
C LYS A 277 -11.25 17.47 -0.29
N GLY A 278 -11.14 16.48 -1.18
CA GLY A 278 -11.71 16.49 -2.52
C GLY A 278 -11.10 17.44 -3.54
N THR A 279 -10.20 16.91 -4.36
CA THR A 279 -10.34 16.96 -5.83
C THR A 279 -9.34 15.97 -6.43
N SER A 280 -9.85 15.04 -7.23
CA SER A 280 -9.06 14.25 -8.18
C SER A 280 -8.31 15.19 -9.13
N ASN A 281 -7.01 15.31 -8.95
CA ASN A 281 -6.06 15.74 -9.97
C ASN A 281 -4.73 15.08 -9.65
N THR A 282 -4.36 14.10 -10.46
CA THR A 282 -3.11 13.33 -10.42
C THR A 282 -1.87 14.12 -10.84
N SER A 283 -1.95 15.45 -10.93
CA SER A 283 -0.76 16.30 -11.02
C SER A 283 -0.21 16.53 -9.61
N LEU A 284 0.61 15.58 -9.14
CA LEU A 284 1.42 15.71 -7.93
C LEU A 284 2.16 17.05 -7.97
N ASN A 285 1.77 17.96 -7.07
CA ASN A 285 2.48 19.22 -6.89
C ASN A 285 3.75 18.92 -6.08
N ILE A 286 4.75 18.33 -6.75
CA ILE A 286 6.08 17.95 -6.25
C ILE A 286 6.72 19.10 -5.45
N HIS A 287 6.38 20.34 -5.80
CA HIS A 287 6.82 21.56 -5.11
C HIS A 287 6.45 21.60 -3.62
N LYS A 288 5.35 20.99 -3.19
CA LYS A 288 4.96 20.94 -1.76
C LYS A 288 5.75 19.89 -0.98
N ILE A 289 6.03 18.75 -1.61
CA ILE A 289 6.81 17.66 -1.03
C ILE A 289 8.25 18.14 -0.80
N LEU A 290 8.85 18.82 -1.77
CA LEU A 290 10.22 19.36 -1.69
C LEU A 290 10.35 20.52 -0.68
N LYS A 291 9.34 21.39 -0.54
CA LYS A 291 9.35 22.47 0.47
C LYS A 291 9.25 21.96 1.91
N PHE A 292 8.68 20.77 2.10
CA PHE A 292 8.55 20.13 3.42
C PHE A 292 9.82 19.39 3.82
N LEU A 293 10.51 18.74 2.87
CA LEU A 293 11.78 18.03 3.12
C LEU A 293 12.95 18.96 3.48
N LYS A 294 12.83 20.27 3.23
CA LYS A 294 13.81 21.30 3.62
C LYS A 294 13.55 21.94 5.01
N ARG A 295 12.56 21.47 5.77
CA ARG A 295 12.31 21.91 7.17
C ARG A 295 12.57 20.79 8.15
#